data_AF-A0A067GHQ4-F1
#
_entry.id   AF-A0A067GHQ4-F1
#
_cell.length_a   1.000
_cell.length_b   1.000
_cell.length_c   1.000
_cell.angle_alpha   90.00
_cell.angle_beta   90.00
_cell.angle_gamma   90.00
#
_symmetry.space_group_name_H-M   'P 1'
#
loop_
_entity.id
_entity.type
_entity.pdbx_description
1 polymer ?
#
loop_
_entity_poly.entity_id
_entity_poly.type
_entity_poly.pdbx_seq_one_letter_code
_entity_poly.pdbx_strand_id
1 'polypeptide(L)' 'MASLYKGVSRKDKIRGRHHGLSQQKKQEIKEAFELFDTDGSGTIDAKELNVAMRALGFEMTEE' A
#
# COMPACT_ATOMS: atom_id res chain seq x y z
N MET A 1 -2.10 52.20 -14.58
CA MET A 1 -1.43 52.02 -13.28
C MET A 1 -2.21 50.98 -12.48
N ALA A 2 -1.72 49.74 -12.40
CA ALA A 2 -2.19 48.76 -11.42
C ALA A 2 -0.95 48.01 -10.93
N SER A 3 -0.46 48.50 -9.80
CA SER A 3 0.72 48.02 -9.10
C SER A 3 0.34 46.85 -8.21
N LEU A 4 1.24 45.86 -8.18
CA LEU A 4 1.57 45.01 -7.04
C LEU A 4 0.47 44.12 -6.42
N TYR A 5 0.68 42.81 -6.59
CA TYR A 5 0.63 41.90 -5.44
C TYR A 5 1.63 40.76 -5.66
N LYS A 6 2.86 40.97 -5.17
CA LYS A 6 3.80 39.89 -4.87
C LYS A 6 3.41 39.33 -3.51
N GLY A 7 2.80 38.14 -3.49
CA GLY A 7 2.48 37.40 -2.27
C GLY A 7 3.27 36.09 -2.20
N VAL A 8 4.37 36.08 -1.45
CA VAL A 8 5.13 34.87 -1.10
C VAL A 8 4.34 34.09 -0.05
N SER A 9 3.69 32.98 -0.44
CA SER A 9 3.04 32.08 0.51
C SER A 9 4.00 30.99 0.96
N ARG A 10 4.67 31.25 2.08
CA ARG A 10 5.33 30.24 2.93
C ARG A 10 4.33 29.16 3.32
N LYS A 11 4.46 27.95 2.75
CA LYS A 11 3.84 26.73 3.28
C LYS A 11 4.80 25.55 3.18
N ASP A 12 5.94 25.68 3.84
CA ASP A 12 6.60 24.52 4.45
C ASP A 12 5.68 23.98 5.55
N LYS A 13 4.76 23.08 5.19
CA LYS A 13 3.99 22.30 6.18
C LYS A 13 3.93 20.84 5.74
N ILE A 14 4.82 20.07 6.38
CA ILE A 14 4.69 18.67 6.75
C ILE A 14 4.45 17.74 5.56
N ARG A 15 5.52 17.48 4.81
CA ARG A 15 5.65 16.17 4.15
C ARG A 15 5.72 15.14 5.26
N GLY A 16 4.58 14.54 5.59
CA GLY A 16 4.52 13.35 6.45
C GLY A 16 5.64 12.43 5.97
N ARG A 17 6.52 12.05 6.89
CA ARG A 17 7.72 11.28 6.58
C ARG A 17 7.27 9.95 5.99
N HIS A 18 7.15 9.91 4.68
CA HIS A 18 6.95 8.69 3.92
C HIS A 18 8.27 7.95 4.05
N HIS A 19 8.43 7.22 5.15
CA HIS A 19 9.47 6.22 5.25
C HIS A 19 9.12 5.20 4.18
N GLY A 20 9.68 5.39 2.98
CA GLY A 20 9.62 4.39 1.95
C GLY A 20 10.11 3.08 2.58
N LEU A 21 9.38 1.99 2.32
CA LEU A 21 9.80 0.67 2.75
C LEU A 21 11.25 0.43 2.27
N SER A 22 12.08 -0.17 3.12
CA SER A 22 13.41 -0.62 2.69
C SER A 22 13.27 -1.59 1.54
N GLN A 23 14.28 -1.69 0.68
CA GLN A 23 14.24 -2.63 -0.45
C GLN A 23 14.03 -4.08 0.02
N GLN A 24 14.66 -4.45 1.14
CA GLN A 24 14.42 -5.74 1.78
C GLN A 24 12.96 -5.91 2.19
N LYS A 25 12.35 -4.91 2.84
CA LYS A 25 10.96 -5.04 3.29
C LYS A 25 9.98 -5.11 2.12
N LYS A 26 10.25 -4.40 1.03
CA LYS A 26 9.48 -4.52 -0.21
C LYS A 26 9.58 -5.92 -0.80
N GLN A 27 10.78 -6.51 -0.78
CA GLN A 27 11.00 -7.86 -1.29
C GLN A 27 10.26 -8.90 -0.45
N GLU A 28 10.34 -8.83 0.89
CA GLU A 28 9.58 -9.71 1.79
C GLU A 28 8.08 -9.61 1.57
N ILE A 29 7.55 -8.39 1.41
CA ILE A 29 6.12 -8.16 1.15
C ILE A 29 5.74 -8.73 -0.22
N LYS A 30 6.61 -8.58 -1.23
CA LYS A 30 6.39 -9.11 -2.56
C LYS A 30 6.34 -10.64 -2.56
N GLU A 31 7.29 -11.30 -1.90
CA GLU A 31 7.32 -12.77 -1.79
C GLU A 31 6.10 -13.30 -1.05
N ALA A 32 5.69 -12.63 0.04
CA ALA A 32 4.47 -12.98 0.75
C ALA A 32 3.21 -12.79 -0.12
N PHE A 33 3.17 -11.75 -0.96
CA PHE A 33 2.07 -11.50 -1.88
C PHE A 33 2.00 -12.57 -2.98
N GLU A 34 3.13 -12.91 -3.61
CA GLU A 34 3.23 -13.96 -4.63
C GLU A 34 2.85 -15.35 -4.08
N LEU A 35 2.99 -15.59 -2.77
CA LEU A 35 2.51 -16.83 -2.15
C LEU A 35 0.99 -16.92 -2.11
N PHE A 36 0.28 -15.79 -2.05
CA PHE A 36 -1.17 -15.73 -1.96
C PHE A 36 -1.85 -15.54 -3.33
N ASP A 37 -1.21 -14.83 -4.25
CA ASP A 37 -1.61 -14.70 -5.66
C ASP A 37 -1.26 -15.99 -6.42
N THR A 38 -2.13 -16.99 -6.26
CA THR A 38 -1.90 -18.35 -6.77
C THR A 38 -2.02 -18.45 -8.27
N ASP A 39 -2.79 -17.54 -8.90
CA ASP A 39 -2.96 -17.50 -10.34
C ASP A 39 -1.95 -16.59 -11.06
N GLY A 40 -1.16 -15.81 -10.30
CA GLY A 40 -0.13 -14.92 -10.82
C GLY A 40 -0.71 -13.72 -11.56
N SER A 41 -1.94 -13.32 -11.24
CA SER A 41 -2.63 -12.17 -11.84
C SER A 41 -1.97 -10.83 -11.49
N GLY A 42 -1.15 -10.80 -10.45
CA GLY A 42 -0.61 -9.58 -9.83
C GLY A 42 -1.61 -8.91 -8.88
N THR A 43 -2.74 -9.57 -8.58
CA THR A 43 -3.78 -9.13 -7.65
C THR A 43 -4.16 -10.30 -6.74
N ILE A 44 -4.74 -10.02 -5.56
CA ILE A 44 -5.31 -11.07 -4.71
C ILE A 44 -6.82 -10.92 -4.76
N ASP A 45 -7.52 -11.93 -5.28
CA ASP A 45 -8.97 -11.95 -5.31
C ASP A 45 -9.58 -12.39 -3.95
N ALA A 46 -10.91 -12.33 -3.84
CA ALA A 46 -11.59 -12.69 -2.60
C ALA A 46 -11.39 -14.18 -2.21
N LYS A 47 -11.24 -15.07 -3.19
CA LYS A 47 -11.04 -16.51 -2.95
C LYS A 47 -9.62 -16.77 -2.47
N GLU A 48 -8.64 -16.14 -3.10
CA GLU A 48 -7.23 -16.24 -2.72
C GLU A 48 -6.99 -15.68 -1.31
N LEU A 49 -7.61 -14.55 -0.99
CA LEU A 49 -7.58 -14.00 0.37
C LEU A 49 -8.23 -14.96 1.38
N ASN A 50 -9.34 -15.61 1.01
CA ASN A 50 -10.00 -16.59 1.87
C ASN A 50 -9.12 -17.81 2.14
N VAL A 51 -8.49 -18.35 1.11
CA VAL A 51 -7.53 -19.46 1.22
C VAL A 51 -6.34 -19.05 2.09
N ALA A 52 -5.77 -17.87 1.85
CA ALA A 52 -4.65 -17.33 2.63
C ALA A 52 -4.98 -17.23 4.12
N MET A 53 -6.15 -16.66 4.45
CA MET A 53 -6.54 -16.43 5.83
C MET A 53 -6.92 -17.73 6.55
N ARG A 54 -7.52 -18.70 5.85
CA ARG A 54 -7.70 -20.07 6.36
C ARG A 54 -6.36 -20.77 6.62
N ALA A 55 -5.37 -20.61 5.74
CA ALA A 55 -4.03 -21.18 5.92
C ALA A 55 -3.28 -20.58 7.13
N LEU A 56 -3.59 -19.34 7.49
CA LEU A 56 -3.11 -18.66 8.69
C LEU A 56 -3.91 -19.02 9.96
N GLY A 57 -4.94 -19.87 9.85
CA GLY A 57 -5.77 -20.31 10.97
C GLY A 57 -6.92 -19.37 11.34
N PHE A 58 -7.26 -18.41 10.47
CA PHE A 58 -8.43 -17.56 10.64
C PHE A 58 -9.66 -18.18 9.98
N GLU A 59 -10.80 -18.13 10.67
CA GLU A 59 -12.09 -18.50 10.10
C GLU A 59 -12.67 -17.31 9.35
N MET A 60 -12.83 -17.43 8.04
CA MET A 60 -13.57 -16.46 7.23
C MET A 60 -15.01 -16.90 7.05
N THR A 61 -15.95 -16.05 7.43
CA THR A 61 -17.35 -16.16 7.05
C THR A 61 -17.54 -15.57 5.66
N GLU A 62 -18.20 -16.30 4.77
CA GLU A 62 -18.71 -15.75 3.52
C GLU A 62 -19.96 -14.91 3.88
N GLU A 63 -19.93 -13.60 3.65
CA GLU A 63 -21.13 -12.76 3.66
C GLU A 63 -21.80 -12.76 2.28
#